data_AF-A0A929J0G1-F1
#
_entry.id   AF-A0A929J0G1-F1
#
_cell.length_a   1.000
_cell.length_b   1.000
_cell.length_c   1.000
_cell.angle_alpha   90.00
_cell.angle_beta   90.00
_cell.angle_gamma   90.00
#
_symmetry.space_group_name_H-M   'P 1'
#
loop_
_entity.id
_entity.type
_entity.pdbx_description
1 polymer ?
#
loop_
_entity_poly.entity_id
_entity_poly.type
_entity_poly.pdbx_seq_one_letter_code
_entity_poly.pdbx_strand_id
1 'polypeptide(L)'
;HGRLEAIQAIKTAQQIGFNNINLDLMFGLPAQTVTDALEDLHTAVSYQPSHISWYQLTIEPNTYFYHQLPKFLPDDDLLWEIQTAGQKYLAAQGYVQYEISAYSKAGYKCQHNLNYWKFGDYLGIGAGAHSKITNNIAITRFSKPNHPEAYLKSISSTELKILSKEDIILEFMMNALRLVEGFTEAEFTNNTGLDMNCIEKPLQQAFKKGWLQKNKQYISTTKTGMCFLNNVLELFMLERTQNMLVP
;
A
#
# COMPACT_ATOMS: atom_id res chain seq x y z
N HIS A 1 2.24 21.96 -7.17
CA HIS A 1 2.61 22.84 -6.04
C HIS A 1 4.13 22.87 -5.94
N GLY A 2 4.71 23.96 -5.45
CA GLY A 2 6.16 24.10 -5.27
C GLY A 2 6.63 23.77 -3.84
N ARG A 3 7.95 23.63 -3.63
CA ARG A 3 8.58 23.36 -2.32
C ARG A 3 8.11 24.32 -1.22
N LEU A 4 8.05 25.62 -1.54
CA LEU A 4 7.65 26.66 -0.59
C LEU A 4 6.18 26.54 -0.15
N GLU A 5 5.29 26.17 -1.08
CA GLU A 5 3.86 25.99 -0.79
C GLU A 5 3.66 24.81 0.16
N ALA A 6 4.36 23.68 -0.08
CA ALA A 6 4.32 22.52 0.80
C ALA A 6 4.81 22.86 2.22
N ILE A 7 5.98 23.53 2.32
CA ILE A 7 6.52 23.97 3.62
C ILE A 7 5.55 24.91 4.34
N GLN A 8 4.93 25.85 3.63
CA GLN A 8 3.98 26.77 4.23
C GLN A 8 2.73 26.03 4.72
N ALA A 9 2.23 25.05 3.97
CA ALA A 9 1.08 24.24 4.39
C ALA A 9 1.37 23.46 5.69
N ILE A 10 2.57 22.88 5.81
CA ILE A 10 3.00 22.17 7.03
C ILE A 10 3.00 23.13 8.22
N LYS A 11 3.65 24.29 8.07
CA LYS A 11 3.74 25.30 9.13
C LYS A 11 2.37 25.80 9.55
N THR A 12 1.49 26.09 8.60
CA THR A 12 0.13 26.52 8.87
C THR A 12 -0.64 25.46 9.66
N ALA A 13 -0.58 24.18 9.26
CA ALA A 13 -1.24 23.09 9.96
C ALA A 13 -0.76 22.95 11.42
N GLN A 14 0.54 23.07 11.66
CA GLN A 14 1.11 23.04 13.00
C GLN A 14 0.70 24.25 13.85
N GLN A 15 0.71 25.45 13.27
CA GLN A 15 0.35 26.70 13.95
C GLN A 15 -1.11 26.69 14.42
N ILE A 16 -2.02 26.09 13.65
CA ILE A 16 -3.44 25.97 14.03
C ILE A 16 -3.72 24.78 14.95
N GLY A 17 -2.69 24.01 15.35
CA GLY A 17 -2.78 22.99 16.40
C GLY A 17 -2.90 21.55 15.91
N PHE A 18 -2.75 21.26 14.61
CA PHE A 18 -2.66 19.88 14.15
C PHE A 18 -1.33 19.26 14.59
N ASN A 19 -1.41 18.18 15.37
CA ASN A 19 -0.26 17.45 15.91
C ASN A 19 -0.08 16.05 15.28
N ASN A 20 -1.08 15.58 14.53
CA ASN A 20 -1.03 14.33 13.79
C ASN A 20 -1.07 14.65 12.29
N ILE A 21 0.11 14.78 11.70
CA ILE A 21 0.30 15.20 10.30
C ILE A 21 1.07 14.12 9.57
N ASN A 22 0.56 13.76 8.39
CA ASN A 22 1.24 12.93 7.43
C ASN A 22 1.89 13.79 6.34
N LEU A 23 3.13 13.48 5.96
CA LEU A 23 3.78 14.02 4.77
C LEU A 23 3.97 12.92 3.72
N ASP A 24 3.50 13.17 2.51
CA ASP A 24 3.67 12.25 1.38
C ASP A 24 4.88 12.68 0.54
N LEU A 25 5.82 11.77 0.37
CA LEU A 25 7.03 11.95 -0.40
C LEU A 25 7.20 10.82 -1.41
N MET A 26 7.72 11.16 -2.57
CA MET A 26 8.01 10.21 -3.63
C MET A 26 9.52 10.17 -3.88
N PHE A 27 10.08 8.97 -4.08
CA PHE A 27 11.46 8.78 -4.53
C PHE A 27 11.52 8.06 -5.88
N GLY A 28 12.69 8.00 -6.50
CA GLY A 28 12.84 7.47 -7.85
C GLY A 28 12.44 8.49 -8.92
N LEU A 29 12.51 9.79 -8.59
CA LEU A 29 12.20 10.86 -9.53
C LEU A 29 13.30 10.99 -10.60
N PRO A 30 12.99 11.58 -11.78
CA PRO A 30 13.96 11.80 -12.84
C PRO A 30 15.24 12.50 -12.34
N ALA A 31 16.39 11.91 -12.63
CA ALA A 31 17.73 12.34 -12.23
C ALA A 31 17.96 12.44 -10.71
N GLN A 32 17.07 11.90 -9.88
CA GLN A 32 17.21 11.94 -8.42
C GLN A 32 18.37 11.06 -7.96
N THR A 33 19.29 11.64 -7.20
CA THR A 33 20.38 10.92 -6.55
C THR A 33 19.99 10.45 -5.15
N VAL A 34 20.81 9.56 -4.55
CA VAL A 34 20.67 9.18 -3.13
C VAL A 34 20.69 10.40 -2.21
N THR A 35 21.58 11.36 -2.49
CA THR A 35 21.70 12.59 -1.70
C THR A 35 20.44 13.43 -1.77
N ASP A 36 19.84 13.59 -2.95
CA ASP A 36 18.62 14.37 -3.13
C ASP A 36 17.44 13.73 -2.38
N ALA A 37 17.27 12.42 -2.52
CA ALA A 37 16.21 11.69 -1.82
C ALA A 37 16.36 11.75 -0.29
N LEU A 38 17.60 11.73 0.22
CA LEU A 38 17.87 11.94 1.64
C LEU A 38 17.61 13.38 2.07
N GLU A 39 17.92 14.39 1.25
CA GLU A 39 17.61 15.79 1.55
C GLU A 39 16.09 16.01 1.67
N ASP A 40 15.30 15.37 0.82
CA ASP A 40 13.83 15.39 0.90
C ASP A 40 13.36 14.84 2.25
N LEU A 41 13.88 13.69 2.68
CA LEU A 41 13.57 13.10 3.99
C LEU A 41 14.09 13.95 5.15
N HIS A 42 15.30 14.51 5.06
CA HIS A 42 15.83 15.42 6.07
C HIS A 42 14.93 16.64 6.25
N THR A 43 14.50 17.24 5.14
CA THR A 43 13.58 18.36 5.14
C THR A 43 12.26 17.97 5.79
N ALA A 44 11.64 16.86 5.37
CA ALA A 44 10.37 16.39 5.92
C ALA A 44 10.45 16.12 7.44
N VAL A 45 11.47 15.38 7.88
CA VAL A 45 11.67 15.03 9.29
C VAL A 45 11.98 16.26 10.15
N SER A 46 12.59 17.32 9.60
CA SER A 46 12.83 18.57 10.35
C SER A 46 11.53 19.22 10.86
N TYR A 47 10.40 18.96 10.21
CA TYR A 47 9.07 19.39 10.64
C TYR A 47 8.40 18.40 11.62
N GLN A 48 9.06 17.30 11.96
CA GLN A 48 8.62 16.31 12.95
C GLN A 48 7.18 15.80 12.73
N PRO A 49 6.80 15.36 11.51
CA PRO A 49 5.48 14.78 11.30
C PRO A 49 5.30 13.50 12.12
N SER A 50 4.07 13.17 12.50
CA SER A 50 3.77 11.91 13.19
C SER A 50 3.84 10.71 12.23
N HIS A 51 3.63 10.94 10.94
CA HIS A 51 3.56 9.93 9.90
C HIS A 51 4.22 10.44 8.60
N ILE A 52 4.84 9.53 7.86
CA ILE A 52 5.43 9.79 6.54
C ILE A 52 5.00 8.66 5.61
N SER A 53 4.34 8.99 4.50
CA SER A 53 4.24 8.08 3.37
C SER A 53 5.41 8.35 2.45
N TRP A 54 6.24 7.34 2.22
CA TRP A 54 7.41 7.46 1.36
C TRP A 54 7.45 6.27 0.40
N TYR A 55 7.23 6.55 -0.88
CA TYR A 55 6.98 5.54 -1.90
C TYR A 55 7.72 5.83 -3.20
N GLN A 56 8.01 4.77 -3.95
CA GLN A 56 8.66 4.87 -5.24
C GLN A 56 7.68 5.47 -6.26
N LEU A 57 8.19 6.28 -7.18
CA LEU A 57 7.50 6.64 -8.41
C LEU A 57 7.28 5.38 -9.25
N THR A 58 6.02 4.96 -9.37
CA THR A 58 5.59 3.91 -10.30
C THR A 58 4.92 4.56 -11.52
N ILE A 59 5.26 4.10 -12.71
CA ILE A 59 4.65 4.58 -13.95
C ILE A 59 3.45 3.70 -14.28
N GLU A 60 2.26 4.16 -13.90
CA GLU A 60 1.01 3.44 -14.09
C GLU A 60 0.47 3.59 -15.53
N PRO A 61 -0.16 2.55 -16.12
CA PRO A 61 -0.82 2.65 -17.42
C PRO A 61 -1.84 3.79 -17.48
N ASN A 62 -1.97 4.41 -18.65
CA ASN A 62 -2.89 5.54 -18.91
C ASN A 62 -2.59 6.83 -18.14
N THR A 63 -1.42 6.94 -17.50
CA THR A 63 -0.97 8.21 -16.93
C THR A 63 -0.20 9.05 -17.96
N TYR A 64 -0.07 10.35 -17.68
CA TYR A 64 0.73 11.24 -18.51
C TYR A 64 2.18 10.73 -18.67
N PHE A 65 2.79 10.21 -17.59
CA PHE A 65 4.14 9.65 -17.66
C PHE A 65 4.23 8.31 -18.38
N TYR A 66 3.15 7.53 -18.45
CA TYR A 66 3.11 6.35 -19.30
C TYR A 66 3.18 6.73 -20.79
N HIS A 67 2.46 7.80 -21.18
CA HIS A 67 2.49 8.31 -22.55
C HIS A 67 3.75 9.10 -22.88
N GLN A 68 4.35 9.74 -21.87
CA GLN A 68 5.57 10.53 -22.01
C GLN A 68 6.54 10.15 -20.90
N LEU A 69 7.28 9.06 -21.14
CA LEU A 69 8.23 8.53 -20.16
C LEU A 69 9.26 9.60 -19.79
N PRO A 70 9.40 9.92 -18.49
CA PRO A 70 10.46 10.81 -18.04
C PRO A 70 11.83 10.25 -18.43
N LYS A 71 12.72 11.11 -18.90
CA LYS A 71 14.12 10.73 -19.13
C LYS A 71 14.85 10.64 -17.79
N PHE A 72 15.89 9.82 -17.73
CA PHE A 72 16.79 9.71 -16.58
C PHE A 72 16.13 9.18 -15.31
N LEU A 73 15.17 8.26 -15.44
CA LEU A 73 14.69 7.52 -14.27
C LEU A 73 15.86 6.70 -13.68
N PRO A 74 16.00 6.65 -12.35
CA PRO A 74 16.93 5.75 -11.68
C PRO A 74 16.73 4.30 -12.12
N ASP A 75 17.82 3.54 -12.24
CA ASP A 75 17.78 2.10 -12.44
C ASP A 75 17.51 1.36 -11.11
N ASP A 76 17.29 0.05 -11.18
CA ASP A 76 16.94 -0.77 -10.01
C ASP A 76 18.00 -0.73 -8.90
N ASP A 77 19.28 -0.64 -9.27
CA ASP A 77 20.40 -0.56 -8.32
C ASP A 77 20.37 0.78 -7.56
N LEU A 78 20.21 1.91 -8.28
CA LEU A 78 20.10 3.22 -7.65
C LEU A 78 18.81 3.35 -6.80
N LEU A 79 17.69 2.79 -7.26
CA LEU A 79 16.44 2.75 -6.49
C LEU A 79 16.62 1.98 -5.19
N TRP A 80 17.33 0.85 -5.24
CA TRP A 80 17.65 0.05 -4.06
C TRP A 80 18.53 0.80 -3.06
N GLU A 81 19.54 1.52 -3.55
CA GLU A 81 20.39 2.38 -2.72
C GLU A 81 19.59 3.50 -2.05
N ILE A 82 18.76 4.22 -2.82
CA ILE A 82 17.86 5.27 -2.32
C ILE A 82 16.96 4.71 -1.21
N GLN A 83 16.24 3.62 -1.50
CA GLN A 83 15.29 3.01 -0.57
C GLN A 83 15.98 2.58 0.73
N THR A 84 17.09 1.87 0.62
CA THR A 84 17.83 1.35 1.79
C THR A 84 18.39 2.49 2.64
N ALA A 85 18.95 3.52 2.02
CA ALA A 85 19.50 4.68 2.73
C ALA A 85 18.40 5.45 3.48
N GLY A 86 17.26 5.72 2.81
CA GLY A 86 16.15 6.43 3.44
C GLY A 86 15.45 5.61 4.53
N GLN A 87 15.28 4.30 4.36
CA GLN A 87 14.77 3.41 5.41
C GLN A 87 15.65 3.44 6.66
N LYS A 88 16.97 3.36 6.47
CA LYS A 88 17.95 3.47 7.57
C LYS A 88 17.85 4.83 8.27
N TYR A 89 17.74 5.91 7.51
CA TYR A 89 17.58 7.25 8.06
C TYR A 89 16.28 7.40 8.86
N LEU A 90 15.14 7.02 8.29
CA LEU A 90 13.83 7.10 8.96
C LEU A 90 13.79 6.27 10.26
N ALA A 91 14.37 5.07 10.24
CA ALA A 91 14.51 4.25 11.44
C ALA A 91 15.37 4.92 12.51
N ALA A 92 16.49 5.55 12.14
CA ALA A 92 17.33 6.31 13.06
C ALA A 92 16.62 7.53 13.66
N GLN A 93 15.65 8.09 12.93
CA GLN A 93 14.76 9.16 13.40
C GLN A 93 13.56 8.64 14.21
N GLY A 94 13.46 7.33 14.46
CA GLY A 94 12.41 6.72 15.27
C GLY A 94 11.07 6.52 14.54
N TYR A 95 11.07 6.56 13.21
CA TYR A 95 9.92 6.12 12.43
C TYR A 95 10.00 4.62 12.16
N VAL A 96 8.88 3.93 12.36
CA VAL A 96 8.76 2.49 12.10
C VAL A 96 7.96 2.28 10.83
N GLN A 97 8.54 1.58 9.86
CA GLN A 97 7.81 1.08 8.70
C GLN A 97 6.81 0.01 9.15
N TYR A 98 5.53 0.25 8.92
CA TYR A 98 4.48 -0.72 9.29
C TYR A 98 3.81 -1.34 8.06
N GLU A 99 3.95 -0.70 6.90
CA GLU A 99 3.58 -1.22 5.59
C GLU A 99 4.56 -0.69 4.52
N ILE A 100 4.54 -1.28 3.32
CA ILE A 100 5.45 -0.99 2.19
C ILE A 100 5.81 0.50 2.06
N SER A 101 4.81 1.38 2.09
CA SER A 101 4.95 2.80 1.75
C SER A 101 4.83 3.74 2.95
N ALA A 102 4.61 3.25 4.17
CA ALA A 102 4.32 4.13 5.30
C ALA A 102 5.12 3.83 6.57
N TYR A 103 5.53 4.95 7.16
CA TYR A 103 6.38 5.05 8.32
C TYR A 103 5.70 5.94 9.34
N SER A 104 5.75 5.57 10.61
CA SER A 104 5.09 6.35 11.67
C SER A 104 5.89 6.35 12.96
N LYS A 105 5.69 7.38 13.76
CA LYS A 105 6.03 7.33 15.19
C LYS A 105 5.14 6.31 15.90
N ALA A 106 5.61 5.80 17.03
CA ALA A 106 4.82 4.87 17.84
C ALA A 106 3.44 5.47 18.17
N GLY A 107 2.38 4.68 17.96
CA GLY A 107 0.99 5.11 18.18
C GLY A 107 0.33 5.87 17.01
N TYR A 108 1.07 6.18 15.94
CA TYR A 108 0.57 7.00 14.82
C TYR A 108 0.43 6.22 13.50
N LYS A 109 0.36 4.89 13.54
CA LYS A 109 0.00 4.10 12.35
C LYS A 109 -1.37 4.56 11.83
N CYS A 110 -1.50 4.77 10.51
CA CYS A 110 -2.75 5.24 9.93
C CYS A 110 -3.86 4.18 10.07
N GLN A 111 -4.92 4.50 10.82
CA GLN A 111 -6.02 3.57 11.05
C GLN A 111 -6.77 3.22 9.76
N HIS A 112 -6.91 4.17 8.83
CA HIS A 112 -7.54 3.93 7.54
C HIS A 112 -6.74 2.92 6.71
N ASN A 113 -5.42 3.13 6.60
CA ASN A 113 -4.51 2.21 5.91
C ASN A 113 -4.57 0.83 6.56
N LEU A 114 -4.49 0.75 7.89
CA LEU A 114 -4.57 -0.52 8.61
C LEU A 114 -5.89 -1.25 8.35
N ASN A 115 -7.03 -0.55 8.35
CA ASN A 115 -8.32 -1.16 8.03
C ASN A 115 -8.30 -1.75 6.62
N TYR A 116 -7.82 -1.00 5.64
CA TYR A 116 -7.73 -1.46 4.26
C TYR A 116 -6.79 -2.67 4.12
N TRP A 117 -5.58 -2.59 4.68
CA TRP A 117 -4.57 -3.65 4.60
C TRP A 117 -4.95 -4.91 5.39
N LYS A 118 -5.74 -4.77 6.46
CA LYS A 118 -6.32 -5.92 7.18
C LYS A 118 -7.57 -6.47 6.51
N PHE A 119 -7.91 -6.02 5.30
CA PHE A 119 -9.08 -6.48 4.55
C PHE A 119 -10.41 -6.17 5.28
N GLY A 120 -10.44 -5.08 6.04
CA GLY A 120 -11.64 -4.56 6.71
C GLY A 120 -12.62 -3.89 5.74
N ASP A 121 -13.82 -3.61 6.24
CA ASP A 121 -14.87 -2.97 5.47
C ASP A 121 -14.75 -1.44 5.48
N TYR A 122 -15.19 -0.81 4.40
CA TYR A 122 -15.17 0.64 4.26
C TYR A 122 -16.17 1.11 3.21
N LEU A 123 -16.63 2.35 3.36
CA LEU A 123 -17.57 2.99 2.45
C LEU A 123 -16.86 4.05 1.61
N GLY A 124 -16.95 3.93 0.29
CA GLY A 124 -16.51 4.92 -0.68
C GLY A 124 -17.59 5.95 -0.99
N ILE A 125 -17.25 7.24 -0.84
CA ILE A 125 -18.15 8.36 -1.13
C ILE A 125 -17.50 9.27 -2.16
N GLY A 126 -18.25 9.68 -3.19
CA GLY A 126 -17.75 10.50 -4.30
C GLY A 126 -17.55 9.74 -5.60
N ALA A 127 -17.26 10.49 -6.66
CA ALA A 127 -16.93 9.93 -7.98
C ALA A 127 -15.66 9.07 -7.88
N GLY A 128 -15.69 7.89 -8.52
CA GLY A 128 -14.58 6.92 -8.53
C GLY A 128 -14.38 6.17 -7.21
N ALA A 129 -15.21 6.40 -6.20
CA ALA A 129 -15.02 5.79 -4.90
C ALA A 129 -15.42 4.31 -4.90
N HIS A 130 -14.61 3.49 -4.25
CA HIS A 130 -14.86 2.06 -4.05
C HIS A 130 -15.29 1.77 -2.62
N SER A 131 -16.07 0.71 -2.41
CA SER A 131 -16.40 0.18 -1.08
C SER A 131 -16.12 -1.31 -1.02
N LYS A 132 -15.84 -1.81 0.19
CA LYS A 132 -15.87 -3.24 0.52
C LYS A 132 -16.79 -3.42 1.71
N ILE A 133 -17.83 -4.24 1.56
CA ILE A 133 -18.77 -4.54 2.64
C ILE A 133 -18.91 -6.05 2.75
N THR A 134 -18.75 -6.55 3.96
CA THR A 134 -18.90 -7.94 4.35
C THR A 134 -20.21 -8.10 5.12
N ASN A 135 -20.99 -9.11 4.77
CA ASN A 135 -22.15 -9.53 5.53
C ASN A 135 -22.11 -11.06 5.74
N ASN A 136 -23.11 -11.61 6.42
CA ASN A 136 -23.16 -13.04 6.75
C ASN A 136 -23.21 -13.98 5.53
N ILE A 137 -23.43 -13.44 4.32
CA ILE A 137 -23.64 -14.20 3.08
C ILE A 137 -22.45 -14.03 2.13
N ALA A 138 -21.90 -12.81 2.02
CA ALA A 138 -20.92 -12.47 1.00
C ALA A 138 -20.05 -11.26 1.35
N ILE A 139 -18.91 -11.17 0.65
CA ILE A 139 -18.08 -9.96 0.55
C ILE A 139 -18.38 -9.30 -0.80
N THR A 140 -18.74 -8.01 -0.75
CA THR A 140 -19.18 -7.26 -1.94
C THR A 140 -18.32 -6.02 -2.14
N ARG A 141 -17.82 -5.85 -3.37
CA ARG A 141 -17.20 -4.62 -3.85
C ARG A 141 -18.24 -3.75 -4.53
N PHE A 142 -18.16 -2.45 -4.23
CA PHE A 142 -18.93 -1.42 -4.90
C PHE A 142 -17.97 -0.48 -5.63
N SER A 143 -18.30 -0.09 -6.85
CA SER A 143 -17.54 0.89 -7.63
C SER A 143 -18.47 1.98 -8.15
N LYS A 144 -18.09 3.24 -7.96
CA LYS A 144 -18.84 4.40 -8.45
C LYS A 144 -18.20 4.93 -9.73
N PRO A 145 -18.97 5.53 -10.66
CA PRO A 145 -18.39 6.13 -11.87
C PRO A 145 -17.27 7.10 -11.53
N ASN A 146 -16.14 6.96 -12.22
CA ASN A 146 -14.95 7.79 -12.04
C ASN A 146 -15.15 9.23 -12.52
N HIS A 147 -15.93 9.45 -13.58
CA HIS A 147 -16.22 10.78 -14.10
C HIS A 147 -17.26 11.51 -13.24
N PRO A 148 -16.95 12.72 -12.71
CA PRO A 148 -17.87 13.48 -11.87
C PRO A 148 -19.24 13.71 -12.51
N GLU A 149 -19.31 13.96 -13.82
CA GLU A 149 -20.59 14.10 -14.52
C GLU A 149 -21.44 12.83 -14.51
N ALA A 150 -20.81 11.67 -14.75
CA ALA A 150 -21.52 10.39 -14.72
C ALA A 150 -22.00 10.07 -13.30
N TYR A 151 -21.16 10.34 -12.30
CA TYR A 151 -21.51 10.19 -10.89
C TYR A 151 -22.72 11.07 -10.48
N LEU A 152 -22.75 12.33 -10.94
CA LEU A 152 -23.87 13.24 -10.65
C LEU A 152 -25.15 12.86 -11.37
N LYS A 153 -25.06 12.30 -12.60
CA LYS A 153 -26.23 11.91 -13.41
C LYS A 153 -26.92 10.65 -12.89
N SER A 154 -26.22 9.76 -12.21
CA SER A 154 -26.82 8.52 -11.71
C SER A 154 -26.12 8.02 -10.44
N ILE A 155 -26.70 8.34 -9.28
CA ILE A 155 -26.34 7.71 -7.99
C ILE A 155 -26.56 6.18 -8.06
N SER A 156 -27.48 5.70 -8.91
CA SER A 156 -27.81 4.29 -9.12
C SER A 156 -26.81 3.52 -9.99
N SER A 157 -25.83 4.18 -10.61
CA SER A 157 -24.81 3.55 -11.47
C SER A 157 -23.66 2.90 -10.69
N THR A 158 -23.84 2.66 -9.39
CA THR A 158 -22.86 1.94 -8.58
C THR A 158 -22.82 0.49 -9.04
N GLU A 159 -21.67 0.06 -9.58
CA GLU A 159 -21.44 -1.33 -9.92
C GLU A 159 -21.24 -2.15 -8.67
N LEU A 160 -21.78 -3.37 -8.68
CA LEU A 160 -21.72 -4.32 -7.57
C LEU A 160 -21.05 -5.60 -8.04
N LYS A 161 -20.01 -6.04 -7.34
CA LYS A 161 -19.36 -7.34 -7.55
C LYS A 161 -19.33 -8.12 -6.24
N ILE A 162 -20.02 -9.27 -6.22
CA ILE A 162 -19.82 -10.27 -5.15
C ILE A 162 -18.51 -10.98 -5.44
N LEU A 163 -17.59 -11.01 -4.48
CA LEU A 163 -16.29 -11.64 -4.65
C LEU A 163 -16.41 -13.16 -4.64
N SER A 164 -15.71 -13.81 -5.57
CA SER A 164 -15.49 -15.26 -5.52
C SER A 164 -14.53 -15.61 -4.38
N LYS A 165 -14.45 -16.90 -4.04
CA LYS A 165 -13.45 -17.39 -3.08
C LYS A 165 -12.03 -17.03 -3.51
N GLU A 166 -11.75 -17.13 -4.81
CA GLU A 166 -10.45 -16.84 -5.41
C GLU A 166 -10.11 -15.35 -5.32
N ASP A 167 -11.08 -14.48 -5.60
CA ASP A 167 -10.93 -13.03 -5.45
C ASP A 167 -10.65 -12.67 -3.98
N ILE A 168 -11.39 -13.27 -3.03
CA ILE A 168 -11.20 -13.02 -1.60
C ILE A 168 -9.79 -13.41 -1.15
N ILE A 169 -9.30 -14.59 -1.55
CA ILE A 169 -7.95 -15.05 -1.21
C ILE A 169 -6.91 -14.09 -1.78
N LEU A 170 -7.01 -13.76 -3.07
CA LEU A 170 -6.04 -12.90 -3.72
C LEU A 170 -6.04 -11.49 -3.11
N GLU A 171 -7.21 -10.85 -3.00
CA GLU A 171 -7.30 -9.49 -2.46
C GLU A 171 -6.85 -9.43 -0.99
N PHE A 172 -7.17 -10.45 -0.18
CA PHE A 172 -6.67 -10.51 1.19
C PHE A 172 -5.14 -10.59 1.21
N MET A 173 -4.53 -11.48 0.41
CA MET A 173 -3.08 -11.62 0.39
C MET A 173 -2.37 -10.38 -0.15
N MET A 174 -2.93 -9.76 -1.20
CA MET A 174 -2.46 -8.48 -1.74
C MET A 174 -2.44 -7.38 -0.69
N ASN A 175 -3.42 -7.37 0.22
CA ASN A 175 -3.52 -6.35 1.26
C ASN A 175 -2.64 -6.69 2.48
N ALA A 176 -2.82 -7.88 3.04
CA ALA A 176 -2.20 -8.30 4.29
C ALA A 176 -0.68 -8.42 4.17
N LEU A 177 -0.16 -8.86 3.03
CA LEU A 177 1.29 -9.00 2.82
C LEU A 177 2.00 -7.66 2.57
N ARG A 178 1.27 -6.54 2.42
CA ARG A 178 1.86 -5.20 2.48
C ARG A 178 2.26 -4.81 3.90
N LEU A 179 1.59 -5.36 4.91
CA LEU A 179 1.93 -5.10 6.31
C LEU A 179 3.23 -5.82 6.65
N VAL A 180 4.15 -5.10 7.29
CA VAL A 180 5.41 -5.68 7.78
C VAL A 180 5.14 -6.78 8.81
N GLU A 181 4.09 -6.62 9.63
CA GLU A 181 3.63 -7.64 10.58
C GLU A 181 2.89 -8.81 9.91
N GLY A 182 2.43 -8.63 8.66
CA GLY A 182 1.60 -9.58 7.95
C GLY A 182 0.23 -9.76 8.61
N PHE A 183 -0.22 -11.02 8.74
CA PHE A 183 -1.52 -11.38 9.30
C PHE A 183 -1.46 -12.62 10.18
N THR A 184 -2.48 -12.79 11.01
CA THR A 184 -2.73 -14.01 11.79
C THR A 184 -3.77 -14.90 11.12
N GLU A 185 -3.77 -16.19 11.46
CA GLU A 185 -4.81 -17.13 11.00
C GLU A 185 -6.22 -16.66 11.38
N ALA A 186 -6.37 -16.09 12.59
CA ALA A 186 -7.63 -15.52 13.05
C ALA A 186 -8.06 -14.31 12.21
N GLU A 187 -7.15 -13.40 11.85
CA GLU A 187 -7.47 -12.27 10.96
C GLU A 187 -7.88 -12.75 9.57
N PHE A 188 -7.20 -13.77 9.02
CA PHE A 188 -7.61 -14.38 7.75
C PHE A 188 -9.04 -14.92 7.85
N THR A 189 -9.31 -15.79 8.81
CA THR A 189 -10.64 -16.42 8.93
C THR A 189 -11.74 -15.40 9.24
N ASN A 190 -11.50 -14.44 10.13
CA ASN A 190 -12.50 -13.45 10.52
C ASN A 190 -12.83 -12.48 9.37
N ASN A 191 -11.83 -12.07 8.58
CA ASN A 191 -12.03 -11.04 7.56
C ASN A 191 -12.40 -11.61 6.18
N THR A 192 -12.21 -12.91 5.97
CA THR A 192 -12.55 -13.59 4.71
C THR A 192 -13.73 -14.56 4.84
N GLY A 193 -14.00 -15.06 6.04
CA GLY A 193 -14.93 -16.18 6.27
C GLY A 193 -14.40 -17.53 5.78
N LEU A 194 -13.12 -17.62 5.38
CA LEU A 194 -12.51 -18.82 4.84
C LEU A 194 -11.62 -19.53 5.87
N ASP A 195 -11.54 -20.85 5.72
CA ASP A 195 -10.62 -21.69 6.49
C ASP A 195 -9.21 -21.67 5.88
N MET A 196 -8.18 -21.67 6.72
CA MET A 196 -6.76 -21.62 6.33
C MET A 196 -6.35 -22.72 5.35
N ASN A 197 -7.05 -23.86 5.33
CA ASN A 197 -6.77 -24.96 4.41
C ASN A 197 -6.87 -24.54 2.93
N CYS A 198 -7.62 -23.49 2.60
CA CYS A 198 -7.73 -23.01 1.22
C CYS A 198 -6.43 -22.35 0.70
N ILE A 199 -5.53 -21.94 1.59
CA ILE A 199 -4.24 -21.30 1.27
C ILE A 199 -3.03 -22.08 1.79
N GLU A 200 -3.23 -23.27 2.34
CA GLU A 200 -2.13 -24.05 2.93
C GLU A 200 -1.04 -24.37 1.89
N LYS A 201 -1.44 -24.86 0.72
CA LYS A 201 -0.50 -25.22 -0.36
C LYS A 201 0.36 -24.03 -0.81
N PRO A 202 -0.18 -22.84 -1.14
CA PRO A 202 0.66 -21.71 -1.50
C PRO A 202 1.51 -21.19 -0.34
N LEU A 203 1.01 -21.22 0.91
CA LEU A 203 1.81 -20.88 2.09
C LEU A 203 3.04 -21.77 2.23
N GLN A 204 2.86 -23.10 2.13
CA GLN A 204 3.97 -24.05 2.21
C GLN A 204 5.02 -23.81 1.13
N GLN A 205 4.60 -23.49 -0.10
CA GLN A 205 5.52 -23.14 -1.19
C GLN A 205 6.29 -21.86 -0.88
N ALA A 206 5.62 -20.82 -0.39
CA ALA A 206 6.24 -19.55 -0.07
C ALA A 206 7.22 -19.65 1.12
N PHE A 207 6.89 -20.47 2.13
CA PHE A 207 7.81 -20.80 3.22
C PHE A 207 9.04 -21.56 2.72
N LYS A 208 8.85 -22.57 1.86
CA LYS A 208 9.96 -23.34 1.27
C LYS A 208 10.90 -22.46 0.43
N LYS A 209 10.37 -21.44 -0.24
CA LYS A 209 11.14 -20.44 -0.98
C LYS A 209 11.80 -19.38 -0.10
N GLY A 210 11.52 -19.36 1.21
CA GLY A 210 12.00 -18.34 2.14
C GLY A 210 11.38 -16.95 1.91
N TRP A 211 10.24 -16.88 1.21
CA TRP A 211 9.55 -15.63 0.92
C TRP A 211 8.59 -15.22 2.03
N LEU A 212 7.95 -16.20 2.67
CA LEU A 212 7.18 -15.97 3.88
C LEU A 212 7.91 -16.54 5.09
N GLN A 213 7.56 -16.03 6.26
CA GLN A 213 7.98 -16.53 7.56
C GLN A 213 6.78 -16.55 8.52
N LYS A 214 6.83 -17.45 9.50
CA LYS A 214 5.86 -17.49 10.60
C LYS A 214 6.58 -17.13 11.90
N ASN A 215 6.19 -16.03 12.53
CA ASN A 215 6.72 -15.60 13.82
C ASN A 215 5.57 -15.56 14.85
N LYS A 216 5.63 -16.46 15.84
CA LYS A 216 4.53 -16.72 16.77
C LYS A 216 3.24 -17.03 16.00
N GLN A 217 2.28 -16.09 16.03
CA GLN A 217 0.98 -16.19 15.38
C GLN A 217 0.91 -15.47 14.02
N TYR A 218 1.94 -14.71 13.64
CA TYR A 218 1.95 -13.89 12.44
C TYR A 218 2.63 -14.61 11.27
N ILE A 219 2.00 -14.54 10.11
CA ILE A 219 2.55 -14.92 8.80
C ILE A 219 2.86 -13.61 8.07
N SER A 220 4.13 -13.38 7.76
CA SER A 220 4.59 -12.15 7.10
C SER A 220 5.57 -12.45 5.98
N THR A 221 5.80 -11.48 5.11
CA THR A 221 6.92 -11.53 4.17
C THR A 221 8.25 -11.47 4.91
N THR A 222 9.26 -12.18 4.38
CA THR A 222 10.66 -11.93 4.72
C THR A 222 11.13 -10.68 3.98
N LYS A 223 12.34 -10.18 4.28
CA LYS A 223 12.95 -9.10 3.50
C LYS A 223 13.02 -9.45 2.01
N THR A 224 13.45 -10.68 1.71
CA THR A 224 13.49 -11.20 0.34
C THR A 224 12.09 -11.34 -0.26
N GLY A 225 11.12 -11.86 0.49
CA GLY A 225 9.74 -11.97 0.01
C GLY A 225 9.10 -10.62 -0.31
N MET A 226 9.45 -9.56 0.42
CA MET A 226 8.99 -8.20 0.14
C MET A 226 9.54 -7.68 -1.20
N CYS A 227 10.81 -7.98 -1.52
CA CYS A 227 11.42 -7.64 -2.82
C CYS A 227 10.73 -8.36 -3.99
N PHE A 228 10.22 -9.57 -3.75
CA PHE A 228 9.54 -10.40 -4.75
C PHE A 228 8.03 -10.50 -4.49
N LEU A 229 7.41 -9.45 -3.95
CA LEU A 229 6.03 -9.51 -3.47
C LEU A 229 5.05 -9.97 -4.57
N ASN A 230 5.24 -9.53 -5.82
CA ASN A 230 4.43 -9.99 -6.94
C ASN A 230 4.51 -11.51 -7.14
N ASN A 231 5.71 -12.09 -7.08
CA ASN A 231 5.88 -13.55 -7.18
C ASN A 231 5.32 -14.29 -5.97
N VAL A 232 5.31 -13.67 -4.78
CA VAL A 232 4.62 -14.23 -3.62
C VAL A 232 3.12 -14.30 -3.90
N LEU A 233 2.54 -13.23 -4.42
CA LEU A 233 1.11 -13.12 -4.71
C LEU A 233 0.66 -14.07 -5.83
N GLU A 234 1.50 -14.29 -6.84
CA GLU A 234 1.28 -15.27 -7.91
C GLU A 234 1.01 -16.69 -7.37
N LEU A 235 1.60 -17.07 -6.23
CA LEU A 235 1.33 -18.38 -5.62
C LEU A 235 -0.13 -18.52 -5.16
N PHE A 236 -0.77 -17.41 -4.79
CA PHE A 236 -2.16 -17.35 -4.33
C PHE A 236 -3.15 -17.11 -5.48
N MET A 237 -2.65 -16.89 -6.70
CA MET A 237 -3.47 -16.87 -7.90
C MET A 237 -3.73 -18.30 -8.38
N LEU A 238 -5.00 -18.69 -8.47
CA LEU A 238 -5.39 -19.90 -9.19
C LEU A 238 -5.39 -19.61 -10.71
N GLU A 239 -5.27 -20.64 -11.55
CA GLU A 239 -5.04 -20.54 -13.02
C GLU A 239 -5.97 -19.59 -13.81
N ARG A 240 -7.11 -19.16 -13.26
CA ARG A 240 -7.98 -18.15 -13.90
C ARG A 240 -7.52 -16.70 -13.75
N THR A 241 -6.64 -16.38 -12.79
CA THR A 241 -6.31 -14.99 -12.41
C THR A 241 -4.98 -14.48 -12.98
N GLN A 242 -4.18 -15.34 -13.63
CA GLN A 242 -2.88 -14.97 -14.21
C GLN A 242 -2.97 -13.98 -15.38
N ASN A 243 -4.16 -13.73 -15.94
CA ASN A 243 -4.36 -12.76 -17.03
C ASN A 243 -4.58 -11.31 -16.55
N MET A 244 -4.56 -11.02 -15.23
CA MET A 244 -4.83 -9.68 -14.69
C MET A 244 -3.58 -8.90 -14.23
N LEU A 245 -2.37 -9.46 -14.33
CA LEU A 245 -1.14 -8.76 -13.96
C LEU A 245 -0.05 -8.93 -15.03
N VAL A 246 -0.01 -8.01 -16.00
CA VAL A 246 1.22 -7.57 -16.68
C VAL A 246 0.97 -6.15 -17.23
N PRO A 247 1.91 -5.19 -17.13
CA PRO A 247 3.06 -5.05 -16.23
C PRO A 247 2.79 -4.10 -15.05
#